data_AF-A0A261GK52-F1
#
_entry.id   AF-A0A261GK52-F1
#
_cell.length_a   1.000
_cell.length_b   1.000
_cell.length_c   1.000
_cell.angle_alpha   90.00
_cell.angle_beta   90.00
_cell.angle_gamma   90.00
#
_symmetry.space_group_name_H-M   'P 1'
#
loop_
_entity.id
_entity.type
_entity.pdbx_description
1 polymer ?
#
loop_
_entity_poly.entity_id
_entity_poly.type
_entity_poly.pdbx_seq_one_letter_code
_entity_poly.pdbx_strand_id
1 'polypeptide(L)'
;MDQIELSKKIEEILYPLLKGLGYEYLGVEDISTQAIPKWLKGTFRNSSAARTVEVGYIPRGVGPSEVLKCHIADLNFKPDDFDYTSTNQISVPTQKISELHKDLDDRVCIILGEIAAELKENFNEVLSGEVFETEHIDWQGLK
;
A
#
# COMPACT_ATOMS: atom_id res chain seq x y z
N MET A 1 5.08 -12.88 -11.61
CA MET A 1 5.11 -11.42 -11.80
C MET A 1 6.48 -10.90 -11.42
N ASP A 2 7.10 -10.14 -12.30
CA ASP A 2 8.37 -9.45 -12.05
C ASP A 2 8.18 -7.94 -11.76
N GLN A 3 9.29 -7.22 -11.53
CA GLN A 3 9.28 -5.77 -11.27
C GLN A 3 8.67 -4.97 -12.42
N ILE A 4 8.99 -5.34 -13.67
CA ILE A 4 8.57 -4.59 -14.86
C ILE A 4 7.06 -4.76 -15.05
N GLU A 5 6.57 -5.98 -14.91
CA GLU A 5 5.14 -6.31 -14.99
C GLU A 5 4.34 -5.58 -13.92
N LEU A 6 4.78 -5.62 -12.66
CA LEU A 6 4.09 -4.92 -11.57
C LEU A 6 4.13 -3.40 -11.76
N SER A 7 5.28 -2.84 -12.17
CA SER A 7 5.43 -1.40 -12.40
C SER A 7 4.44 -0.90 -13.44
N LYS A 8 4.31 -1.61 -14.56
CA LYS A 8 3.36 -1.24 -15.63
C LYS A 8 1.93 -1.22 -15.12
N LYS A 9 1.52 -2.22 -14.34
CA LYS A 9 0.17 -2.30 -13.78
C LYS A 9 -0.13 -1.19 -12.78
N ILE A 10 0.85 -0.90 -11.90
CA ILE A 10 0.74 0.20 -10.94
C ILE A 10 0.62 1.54 -11.67
N GLU A 11 1.45 1.77 -12.69
CA GLU A 11 1.42 2.99 -13.50
C GLU A 11 0.12 3.12 -14.31
N GLU A 12 -0.41 2.03 -14.85
CA GLU A 12 -1.65 2.08 -15.62
C GLU A 12 -2.86 2.44 -14.75
N ILE A 13 -2.91 1.91 -13.52
CA ILE A 13 -4.11 1.96 -12.68
C ILE A 13 -4.05 3.08 -11.63
N LEU A 14 -2.94 3.19 -10.89
CA LEU A 14 -2.83 4.10 -9.74
C LEU A 14 -2.23 5.46 -10.09
N TYR A 15 -1.29 5.52 -11.04
CA TYR A 15 -0.62 6.77 -11.37
C TYR A 15 -1.56 7.88 -11.87
N PRO A 16 -2.62 7.63 -12.68
CA PRO A 16 -3.53 8.70 -13.10
C PRO A 16 -4.19 9.42 -11.91
N LEU A 17 -4.58 8.67 -10.88
CA LEU A 17 -5.16 9.21 -9.64
C LEU A 17 -4.09 9.97 -8.84
N LEU A 18 -2.99 9.28 -8.50
CA LEU A 18 -1.99 9.80 -7.58
C LEU A 18 -1.21 10.99 -8.16
N LYS A 19 -0.92 10.98 -9.47
CA LYS A 19 -0.32 12.12 -10.16
C LYS A 19 -1.21 13.37 -10.08
N GLY A 20 -2.54 13.20 -10.18
CA GLY A 20 -3.49 14.29 -10.03
C GLY A 20 -3.42 14.96 -8.65
N LEU A 21 -2.97 14.23 -7.64
CA LEU A 21 -2.75 14.69 -6.27
C LEU A 21 -1.30 15.15 -6.01
N GLY A 22 -0.45 15.22 -7.04
CA GLY A 22 0.94 15.67 -6.92
C GLY A 22 1.93 14.61 -6.45
N TYR A 23 1.57 13.33 -6.52
CA TYR A 23 2.52 12.24 -6.22
C TYR A 23 3.42 11.94 -7.41
N GLU A 24 4.69 11.68 -7.10
CA GLU A 24 5.70 11.18 -8.01
C GLU A 24 5.87 9.67 -7.83
N TYR A 25 5.91 8.92 -8.93
CA TYR A 25 6.17 7.50 -8.89
C TYR A 25 7.68 7.23 -8.88
N LEU A 26 8.14 6.44 -7.92
CA LEU A 26 9.56 6.14 -7.69
C LEU A 26 9.98 4.79 -8.30
N GLY A 27 9.04 4.00 -8.81
CA GLY A 27 9.28 2.69 -9.40
C GLY A 27 8.93 1.52 -8.47
N VAL A 28 9.29 0.31 -8.91
CA VAL A 28 9.18 -0.94 -8.14
C VAL A 28 10.56 -1.42 -7.77
N GLU A 29 10.73 -1.79 -6.50
CA GLU A 29 11.96 -2.40 -5.98
C GLU A 29 11.73 -3.83 -5.47
N ASP A 30 12.79 -4.63 -5.55
CA ASP A 30 12.87 -5.95 -4.93
C ASP A 30 13.26 -5.78 -3.46
N ILE A 31 12.36 -6.13 -2.55
CA ILE A 31 12.62 -6.12 -1.13
C ILE A 31 12.87 -7.54 -0.65
N SER A 32 14.01 -7.76 -0.03
CA SER A 32 14.32 -9.00 0.70
C SER A 32 14.61 -8.69 2.15
N THR A 33 13.94 -9.36 3.07
CA THR A 33 14.26 -9.30 4.50
C THR A 33 14.66 -10.69 4.99
N GLN A 34 15.25 -10.78 6.20
CA GLN A 34 15.57 -12.07 6.81
C GLN A 34 14.32 -12.93 7.07
N ALA A 35 13.14 -12.31 7.21
CA ALA A 35 11.88 -12.97 7.55
C ALA A 35 10.99 -13.28 6.33
N ILE A 36 11.17 -12.57 5.22
CA ILE A 36 10.32 -12.70 4.03
C ILE A 36 11.22 -12.79 2.78
N PRO A 37 11.28 -13.95 2.10
CA PRO A 37 12.03 -14.06 0.85
C PRO A 37 11.36 -13.20 -0.23
N LYS A 38 12.14 -12.30 -0.84
CA LYS A 38 11.83 -11.48 -2.04
C LYS A 38 10.34 -11.17 -2.31
N TRP A 39 9.93 -9.93 -2.02
CA TRP A 39 8.66 -9.35 -2.44
C TRP A 39 8.89 -8.04 -3.22
N LEU A 40 7.87 -7.54 -3.91
CA LEU A 40 7.98 -6.34 -4.73
C LEU A 40 7.26 -5.17 -4.06
N LYS A 41 7.87 -3.99 -4.07
CA LYS A 41 7.25 -2.76 -3.54
C LYS A 41 7.28 -1.65 -4.57
N GLY A 42 6.10 -1.18 -4.98
CA GLY A 42 5.95 0.07 -5.74
C GLY A 42 5.74 1.25 -4.81
N THR A 43 6.37 2.39 -5.08
CA THR A 43 6.26 3.57 -4.21
C THR A 43 5.91 4.83 -4.98
N PHE A 44 4.93 5.56 -4.45
CA PHE A 44 4.64 6.95 -4.81
C PHE A 44 4.99 7.86 -3.64
N ARG A 45 5.43 9.08 -3.92
CA ARG A 45 5.77 10.07 -2.90
C ARG A 45 5.17 11.43 -3.24
N ASN A 46 4.59 12.08 -2.25
CA ASN A 46 4.24 13.49 -2.29
C ASN A 46 4.95 14.19 -1.14
N SER A 47 5.97 14.99 -1.49
CA SER A 47 6.75 15.73 -0.49
C SER A 47 5.99 16.91 0.10
N SER A 48 5.03 17.50 -0.62
CA SER A 48 4.22 18.61 -0.14
C SER A 48 3.18 18.15 0.89
N ALA A 49 2.51 17.03 0.63
CA ALA A 49 1.59 16.41 1.58
C ALA A 49 2.32 15.60 2.68
N ALA A 50 3.64 15.41 2.54
CA ALA A 50 4.45 14.54 3.39
C ALA A 50 3.87 13.11 3.49
N ARG A 51 3.52 12.52 2.35
CA ARG A 51 2.94 11.18 2.26
C ARG A 51 3.70 10.29 1.29
N THR A 52 3.68 9.00 1.56
CA THR A 52 3.98 7.96 0.56
C THR A 52 2.81 7.02 0.41
N VAL A 53 2.63 6.50 -0.81
CA VAL A 53 1.73 5.36 -1.08
C VAL A 53 2.61 4.21 -1.49
N GLU A 54 2.52 3.10 -0.78
CA GLU A 54 3.33 1.91 -0.98
C GLU A 54 2.43 0.73 -1.35
N VAL A 55 2.69 0.12 -2.51
CA VAL A 55 1.98 -1.06 -2.99
C VAL A 55 2.92 -2.26 -2.93
N GLY A 56 2.60 -3.20 -2.05
CA GLY A 56 3.39 -4.41 -1.83
C GLY A 56 2.76 -5.63 -2.47
N TYR A 57 3.51 -6.33 -3.31
CA TYR A 57 3.14 -7.63 -3.85
C TYR A 57 3.99 -8.74 -3.25
N ILE A 58 3.33 -9.66 -2.54
CA ILE A 58 3.94 -10.84 -1.92
C ILE A 58 3.49 -12.07 -2.73
N PRO A 59 4.39 -12.72 -3.49
CA PRO A 59 4.04 -13.86 -4.33
C PRO A 59 3.72 -15.10 -3.50
N ARG A 60 3.00 -16.05 -4.11
CA ARG A 60 2.79 -17.38 -3.51
C ARG A 60 4.13 -18.07 -3.21
N GLY A 61 4.22 -18.72 -2.04
CA GLY A 61 5.42 -19.45 -1.61
C GLY A 61 6.40 -18.62 -0.79
N VAL A 62 6.22 -17.30 -0.73
CA VAL A 62 6.94 -16.40 0.18
C VAL A 62 6.25 -16.30 1.54
N GLY A 63 4.91 -16.30 1.53
CA GLY A 63 4.07 -16.28 2.71
C GLY A 63 2.95 -17.33 2.65
N PRO A 64 2.03 -17.33 3.64
CA PRO A 64 0.91 -18.26 3.69
C PRO A 64 -0.11 -18.03 2.56
N SER A 65 -0.07 -16.88 1.90
CA SER A 65 -0.97 -16.51 0.81
C SER A 65 -0.28 -15.57 -0.17
N GLU A 66 -0.82 -15.50 -1.39
CA GLU A 66 -0.44 -14.49 -2.38
C GLU A 66 -1.25 -13.23 -2.11
N VAL A 67 -0.57 -12.10 -1.91
CA VAL A 67 -1.19 -10.88 -1.39
C VAL A 67 -0.69 -9.66 -2.17
N LEU A 68 -1.59 -8.73 -2.43
CA LEU A 68 -1.27 -7.35 -2.79
C LEU A 68 -1.82 -6.45 -1.70
N LYS A 69 -1.00 -5.56 -1.17
CA LYS A 69 -1.37 -4.61 -0.12
C LYS A 69 -1.04 -3.20 -0.56
N CYS A 70 -1.81 -2.23 -0.06
CA CYS A 70 -1.50 -0.82 -0.21
C CYS A 70 -1.49 -0.15 1.16
N HIS A 71 -0.49 0.69 1.40
CA HIS A 71 -0.36 1.47 2.62
C HIS A 71 -0.10 2.93 2.27
N ILE A 72 -0.66 3.84 3.06
CA ILE A 72 -0.32 5.26 3.04
C ILE A 72 0.53 5.54 4.26
N ALA A 73 1.73 6.09 4.09
CA ALA A 73 2.59 6.42 5.22
C ALA A 73 2.79 7.94 5.35
N ASP A 74 2.88 8.41 6.59
CA ASP A 74 3.30 9.78 6.91
C ASP A 74 4.82 9.86 7.02
N LEU A 75 5.43 10.74 6.22
CA LEU A 75 6.87 11.00 6.23
C LEU A 75 7.34 11.82 7.43
N ASN A 76 6.44 12.56 8.06
CA ASN A 76 6.71 13.43 9.20
C ASN A 76 6.29 12.80 10.53
N PHE A 77 5.82 11.54 10.53
CA PHE A 77 5.39 10.88 11.74
C PHE A 77 6.49 10.90 12.80
N LYS A 78 6.15 11.49 13.94
CA LYS A 78 6.91 11.40 15.17
C LYS A 78 6.00 10.65 16.14
N PRO A 79 6.39 9.44 16.59
CA PRO A 79 5.63 8.78 17.64
C PRO A 79 5.64 9.70 18.86
N ASP A 80 4.47 10.08 19.34
CA ASP A 80 4.37 10.69 20.66
C ASP A 80 4.81 9.63 21.69
N ASP A 81 5.73 10.02 22.56
CA ASP A 81 6.37 9.12 23.51
C ASP A 81 5.30 8.29 24.26
N PHE A 82 5.58 6.99 24.39
CA PHE A 82 4.89 5.98 25.21
C PHE A 82 3.74 5.14 24.64
N ASP A 83 3.26 5.37 23.41
CA ASP A 83 2.25 4.48 22.81
C ASP A 83 2.85 3.58 21.72
N TYR A 84 3.17 2.33 22.09
CA TYR A 84 3.64 1.28 21.18
C TYR A 84 2.61 0.85 20.12
N THR A 85 1.46 1.54 20.07
CA THR A 85 0.30 1.22 19.24
C THR A 85 0.17 2.11 18.01
N SER A 86 0.86 3.26 17.97
CA SER A 86 0.73 4.22 16.87
C SER A 86 1.65 3.85 15.71
N THR A 87 1.07 3.56 14.55
CA THR A 87 1.81 3.31 13.30
C THR A 87 1.87 4.57 12.45
N ASN A 88 2.96 4.76 11.72
CA ASN A 88 3.07 5.82 10.70
C ASN A 88 2.38 5.44 9.38
N GLN A 89 1.55 4.39 9.38
CA GLN A 89 1.00 3.75 8.20
C GLN A 89 -0.48 3.46 8.41
N ILE A 90 -1.28 3.78 7.40
CA ILE A 90 -2.69 3.41 7.30
C ILE A 90 -2.82 2.36 6.20
N SER A 91 -3.52 1.27 6.50
CA SER A 91 -3.72 0.18 5.53
C SER A 91 -4.95 0.45 4.68
N VAL A 92 -4.81 0.36 3.35
CA VAL A 92 -5.95 0.43 2.44
C VAL A 92 -6.64 -0.94 2.42
N PRO A 93 -7.92 -1.04 2.80
CA PRO A 93 -8.62 -2.31 2.88
C PRO A 93 -8.78 -2.91 1.48
N THR A 94 -8.44 -4.19 1.34
CA THR A 94 -8.54 -4.95 0.09
C THR A 94 -8.81 -6.41 0.39
N GLN A 95 -9.48 -7.12 -0.52
CA GLN A 95 -9.59 -8.58 -0.43
C GLN A 95 -8.28 -9.26 -0.81
N LYS A 96 -8.11 -10.54 -0.45
CA LYS A 96 -6.87 -11.26 -0.78
C LYS A 96 -6.88 -11.66 -2.26
N ILE A 97 -5.75 -11.47 -2.94
CA ILE A 97 -5.57 -11.94 -4.33
C ILE A 97 -5.91 -13.43 -4.48
N SER A 98 -5.58 -14.26 -3.50
CA SER A 98 -5.84 -15.69 -3.53
C SER A 98 -7.32 -16.09 -3.52
N GLU A 99 -8.23 -15.19 -3.14
CA GLU A 99 -9.69 -15.43 -3.08
C GLU A 99 -10.37 -15.24 -4.45
N LEU A 100 -9.66 -14.64 -5.41
CA LEU A 100 -10.17 -14.39 -6.75
C LEU A 100 -9.94 -15.59 -7.69
N HIS A 101 -10.99 -16.03 -8.39
CA HIS A 101 -10.94 -17.15 -9.34
C HIS A 101 -10.62 -16.71 -10.79
N LYS A 102 -9.46 -16.08 -10.99
CA LYS A 102 -8.95 -15.63 -12.31
C LYS A 102 -7.48 -16.00 -12.52
N ASP A 103 -6.81 -15.60 -13.59
CA ASP A 103 -5.35 -15.68 -13.66
C ASP A 103 -4.70 -14.55 -12.83
N LEU A 104 -3.39 -14.66 -12.55
CA LEU A 104 -2.69 -13.70 -11.68
C LEU A 104 -2.73 -12.27 -12.22
N ASP A 105 -2.63 -12.11 -13.54
CA ASP A 105 -2.56 -10.80 -14.20
C ASP A 105 -3.85 -10.02 -13.96
N ASP A 106 -4.98 -10.69 -14.21
CA ASP A 106 -6.33 -10.24 -13.96
C ASP A 106 -6.56 -9.91 -12.48
N ARG A 107 -6.13 -10.78 -11.57
CA ARG A 107 -6.33 -10.58 -10.12
C ARG A 107 -5.61 -9.32 -9.63
N VAL A 108 -4.37 -9.11 -10.06
CA VAL A 108 -3.59 -7.93 -9.68
C VAL A 108 -4.27 -6.66 -10.18
N CYS A 109 -4.74 -6.65 -11.43
CA CYS A 109 -5.48 -5.51 -11.97
C CYS A 109 -6.78 -5.22 -11.19
N ILE A 110 -7.52 -6.25 -10.79
CA ILE A 110 -8.74 -6.10 -9.99
C ILE A 110 -8.42 -5.46 -8.64
N ILE A 111 -7.45 -5.99 -7.88
CA ILE A 111 -7.12 -5.44 -6.56
C ILE A 111 -6.54 -4.02 -6.67
N LEU A 112 -5.72 -3.73 -7.70
CA LEU A 112 -5.26 -2.36 -7.94
C LEU A 112 -6.42 -1.40 -8.25
N GLY A 113 -7.43 -1.87 -8.97
CA GLY A 113 -8.65 -1.09 -9.22
C GLY A 113 -9.45 -0.81 -7.94
N GLU A 114 -9.57 -1.81 -7.06
CA GLU A 114 -10.19 -1.64 -5.74
C GLU A 114 -9.40 -0.64 -4.88
N ILE A 115 -8.08 -0.75 -4.85
CA ILE A 115 -7.21 0.22 -4.18
C ILE A 115 -7.44 1.62 -4.73
N ALA A 116 -7.50 1.78 -6.05
CA ALA A 116 -7.73 3.09 -6.67
C ALA A 116 -9.07 3.70 -6.24
N ALA A 117 -10.13 2.88 -6.16
CA ALA A 117 -11.44 3.31 -5.71
C ALA A 117 -11.40 3.74 -4.23
N GLU A 118 -10.85 2.91 -3.35
CA GLU A 118 -10.71 3.20 -1.92
C GLU A 118 -9.88 4.46 -1.66
N LEU A 119 -8.74 4.60 -2.33
CA LEU A 119 -7.88 5.78 -2.23
C LEU A 119 -8.63 7.07 -2.60
N LYS A 120 -9.49 7.00 -3.62
CA LYS A 120 -10.26 8.13 -4.11
C LYS A 120 -11.46 8.46 -3.21
N GLU A 121 -12.16 7.45 -2.71
CA GLU A 121 -13.42 7.62 -1.97
C GLU A 121 -13.21 7.86 -0.48
N ASN A 122 -12.26 7.15 0.13
CA ASN A 122 -12.11 7.09 1.58
C ASN A 122 -10.80 7.69 2.10
N PHE A 123 -9.76 7.81 1.26
CA PHE A 123 -8.44 8.31 1.69
C PHE A 123 -7.99 9.60 1.00
N ASN A 124 -8.85 10.26 0.23
CA ASN A 124 -8.45 11.46 -0.51
C ASN A 124 -7.94 12.59 0.41
N GLU A 125 -8.56 12.78 1.58
CA GLU A 125 -8.12 13.76 2.59
C GLU A 125 -6.81 13.36 3.29
N VAL A 126 -6.55 12.05 3.41
CA VAL A 126 -5.27 11.53 3.93
C VAL A 126 -4.15 11.78 2.92
N LEU A 127 -4.44 11.55 1.63
CA LEU A 127 -3.51 11.75 0.52
C LEU A 127 -3.20 13.23 0.27
N SER A 128 -4.17 14.12 0.46
CA SER A 128 -3.97 15.58 0.38
C SER A 128 -3.12 16.12 1.54
N GLY A 129 -2.96 15.35 2.62
CA GLY A 129 -2.24 15.74 3.83
C GLY A 129 -3.11 16.53 4.82
N GLU A 130 -4.43 16.58 4.61
CA GLU A 130 -5.38 17.31 5.46
C GLU A 130 -5.68 16.56 6.76
N VAL A 131 -5.62 15.22 6.74
CA VAL A 131 -5.87 14.35 7.91
C VAL A 131 -4.80 13.25 8.00
N PHE A 132 -4.43 12.88 9.22
CA PHE A 132 -3.70 11.63 9.50
C PHE A 132 -4.18 11.08 10.85
N GLU A 133 -5.19 10.23 10.82
CA GLU A 133 -5.56 9.46 12.01
C GLU A 133 -4.67 8.21 12.05
N THR A 134 -3.83 8.11 13.08
CA THR A 134 -3.03 6.91 13.34
C THR A 134 -3.95 5.77 13.70
N GLU A 135 -3.79 4.60 13.07
CA GLU A 135 -4.46 3.38 13.51
C GLU A 135 -3.98 3.07 14.95
N HIS A 136 -4.90 3.15 15.93
CA HIS A 136 -4.63 2.69 17.30
C HIS A 136 -4.97 1.20 17.41
N ILE A 137 -3.96 0.37 17.67
CA ILE A 137 -4.18 -1.04 18.03
C ILE A 137 -4.57 -1.11 19.52
N ASP A 138 -5.88 -1.20 19.80
CA ASP A 138 -6.38 -1.48 21.14
C ASP A 138 -6.09 -2.93 21.55
N TRP A 139 -5.06 -3.13 22.37
CA TRP A 139 -4.70 -4.45 22.94
C TRP A 139 -5.74 -5.01 23.94
N GLN A 140 -6.81 -4.28 24.25
CA GLN A 140 -7.82 -4.69 25.24
C GLN A 140 -8.73 -5.84 24.77
N GLY A 141 -8.65 -6.25 23.50
CA GLY A 141 -9.44 -7.34 22.91
C GLY A 141 -8.81 -8.75 23.00
N LEU A 142 -7.55 -8.88 23.44
CA LEU A 142 -6.91 -10.18 23.65
C LEU A 142 -7.21 -10.68 25.06
N LYS A 143 -8.41 -11.25 25.26
CA LYS A 143 -8.74 -12.11 26.41
C LYS A 143 -9.04 -13.53 25.95
#